data_AF-A0A139AC91-F1
#
_entry.id   AF-A0A139AC91-F1
#
_cell.length_a   1.000
_cell.length_b   1.000
_cell.length_c   1.000
_cell.angle_alpha   90.00
_cell.angle_beta   90.00
_cell.angle_gamma   90.00
#
_symmetry.space_group_name_H-M   'P 1'
#
loop_
_entity.id
_entity.type
_entity.pdbx_description
1 polymer ?
#
loop_
_entity_poly.entity_id
_entity_poly.type
_entity_poly.pdbx_seq_one_letter_code
_entity_poly.pdbx_strand_id
1 'polypeptide(L)'
;MSKSSSPPNFLISLTSSSSHIAKAIGRATTDSLPFISYDPATRPGVSIVLTIHYSLSGEPVHAIVARLEGRGVKELKDECVQVVESVLGPVRREWEGVVKDPGYVEQVLQRGEERARGWAEEMMGEVRRVVEFR
;
A
#
# COMPACT_ATOMS: atom_id res chain seq x y z
N MET A 1 -8.66 -6.19 3.33
CA MET A 1 -7.25 -6.59 3.50
C MET A 1 -6.86 -6.26 4.94
N SER A 2 -6.29 -7.21 5.68
CA SER A 2 -5.87 -7.00 7.07
C SER A 2 -4.44 -7.50 7.23
N LYS A 3 -3.58 -6.68 7.84
CA LYS A 3 -2.17 -7.03 8.11
C LYS A 3 -2.04 -8.33 8.91
N SER A 4 -3.00 -8.64 9.78
CA SER A 4 -2.94 -9.78 10.70
C SER A 4 -3.74 -11.01 10.26
N SER A 5 -4.74 -10.86 9.39
CA SER A 5 -5.66 -11.96 9.04
C SER A 5 -5.70 -12.31 7.56
N SER A 6 -4.99 -11.60 6.69
CA SER A 6 -4.93 -11.94 5.27
C SER A 6 -3.89 -13.04 5.01
N PRO A 7 -4.21 -14.07 4.19
CA PRO A 7 -3.21 -15.06 3.82
C PRO A 7 -2.06 -14.38 3.05
N PRO A 8 -0.80 -14.84 3.19
CA PRO A 8 0.37 -14.13 2.66
C PRO A 8 0.29 -13.85 1.15
N ASN A 9 -0.35 -14.73 0.39
CA ASN A 9 -0.49 -14.61 -1.07
C ASN A 9 -1.52 -13.56 -1.51
N PHE A 10 -2.35 -13.07 -0.58
CA PHE A 10 -3.37 -12.05 -0.82
C PHE A 10 -3.05 -10.78 -0.03
N LEU A 11 -1.77 -10.49 0.19
CA LEU A 11 -1.30 -9.26 0.83
C LEU A 11 -0.06 -8.74 0.10
N ILE A 12 -0.13 -7.50 -0.34
CA ILE A 12 1.01 -6.74 -0.85
C ILE A 12 1.35 -5.70 0.22
N SER A 13 2.51 -5.85 0.86
CA SER A 13 3.08 -4.88 1.79
C SER A 13 3.88 -3.84 1.02
N LEU A 14 4.13 -2.67 1.62
CA LEU A 14 4.99 -1.63 1.05
C LEU A 14 6.42 -2.13 0.77
N THR A 15 6.86 -3.13 1.53
CA THR A 15 8.18 -3.75 1.44
C THR A 15 8.18 -5.09 0.72
N SER A 16 7.06 -5.48 0.08
CA SER A 16 7.00 -6.71 -0.69
C SER A 16 7.99 -6.71 -1.85
N SER A 17 8.63 -7.85 -2.11
CA SER A 17 9.52 -8.02 -3.26
C SER A 17 8.74 -8.00 -4.58
N SER A 18 9.41 -7.67 -5.68
CA SER A 18 8.83 -7.66 -7.02
C SER A 18 8.24 -9.03 -7.39
N SER A 19 8.90 -10.13 -6.98
CA SER A 19 8.43 -11.50 -7.22
C SER A 19 7.18 -11.83 -6.39
N HIS A 20 7.04 -11.29 -5.19
CA HIS A 20 5.84 -11.45 -4.38
C HIS A 20 4.66 -10.67 -4.96
N ILE A 21 4.89 -9.42 -5.39
CA ILE A 21 3.90 -8.57 -6.05
C ILE A 21 3.35 -9.28 -7.31
N ALA A 22 4.25 -9.76 -8.18
CA ALA A 22 3.88 -10.48 -9.40
C ALA A 22 3.03 -11.73 -9.10
N LYS A 23 3.43 -12.53 -8.10
CA LYS A 23 2.69 -13.73 -7.71
C LYS A 23 1.31 -13.39 -7.12
N ALA A 24 1.23 -12.37 -6.27
CA ALA A 24 -0.02 -11.96 -5.62
C ALA A 24 -1.05 -11.47 -6.63
N ILE A 25 -0.66 -10.56 -7.53
CA ILE A 25 -1.56 -10.02 -8.56
C ILE A 25 -1.89 -11.10 -9.61
N GLY A 26 -0.90 -11.87 -10.05
CA GLY A 26 -1.11 -12.95 -11.01
C GLY A 26 -2.10 -14.01 -10.52
N ARG A 27 -2.07 -14.34 -9.22
CA ARG A 27 -2.99 -15.31 -8.59
C ARG A 27 -4.31 -14.71 -8.13
N ALA A 28 -4.51 -13.39 -8.23
CA ALA A 28 -5.77 -12.77 -7.84
C ALA A 28 -6.93 -13.41 -8.61
N THR A 29 -7.94 -13.90 -7.90
CA THR A 29 -9.09 -14.56 -8.51
C THR A 29 -9.90 -13.56 -9.33
N THR A 30 -10.11 -13.89 -10.60
CA THR A 30 -10.93 -13.12 -11.54
C THR A 30 -11.96 -14.04 -12.19
N ASP A 31 -12.96 -13.47 -12.84
CA ASP A 31 -13.87 -14.23 -13.69
C ASP A 31 -13.16 -14.74 -14.97
N SER A 32 -13.88 -15.58 -15.72
CA SER A 32 -13.40 -16.20 -16.97
C SER A 32 -13.79 -15.42 -18.23
N LEU A 33 -14.28 -14.17 -18.10
CA LEU A 33 -14.70 -13.39 -19.26
C LEU A 33 -13.48 -12.86 -20.01
N PRO A 34 -13.50 -12.85 -21.36
CA PRO A 34 -12.33 -12.52 -22.16
C PRO A 34 -12.05 -11.01 -22.26
N PHE A 35 -12.96 -10.16 -21.78
CA PHE A 35 -12.86 -8.71 -21.87
C PHE A 35 -12.68 -8.05 -20.51
N ILE A 36 -12.12 -6.85 -20.49
CA ILE A 36 -11.92 -6.05 -19.29
C ILE A 36 -13.09 -5.06 -19.15
N SER A 37 -13.73 -5.04 -17.99
CA SER A 37 -14.74 -4.02 -17.66
C SER A 37 -14.72 -3.73 -16.16
N TYR A 38 -15.18 -2.53 -15.80
CA TYR A 38 -15.32 -2.14 -14.40
C TYR A 38 -16.77 -2.34 -13.94
N ASP A 39 -16.96 -3.31 -13.08
CA ASP A 39 -18.23 -3.57 -12.41
C ASP A 39 -17.94 -4.23 -11.05
N PRO A 40 -17.85 -3.45 -9.97
CA PRO A 40 -17.56 -4.00 -8.64
C PRO A 40 -18.63 -4.97 -8.11
N ALA A 41 -19.87 -4.87 -8.62
CA ALA A 41 -20.99 -5.69 -8.15
C ALA A 41 -20.97 -7.07 -8.81
N THR A 42 -20.74 -7.15 -10.13
CA THR A 42 -20.78 -8.41 -10.87
C THR A 42 -19.40 -8.98 -11.17
N ARG A 43 -18.37 -8.14 -11.25
CA ARG A 43 -16.97 -8.49 -11.57
C ARG A 43 -15.99 -7.93 -10.54
N PRO A 44 -16.11 -8.30 -9.24
CA PRO A 44 -15.30 -7.72 -8.18
C PRO A 44 -13.80 -7.96 -8.38
N GLY A 45 -13.41 -9.14 -8.92
CA GLY A 45 -12.01 -9.50 -9.15
C GLY A 45 -11.30 -8.66 -10.20
N VAL A 46 -11.95 -8.37 -11.33
CA VAL A 46 -11.37 -7.48 -12.35
C VAL A 46 -11.40 -6.03 -11.87
N SER A 47 -12.49 -5.64 -11.21
CA SER A 47 -12.67 -4.29 -10.69
C SER A 47 -11.67 -3.91 -9.60
N ILE A 48 -11.24 -4.85 -8.75
CA ILE A 48 -10.19 -4.57 -7.77
C ILE A 48 -8.82 -4.36 -8.44
N VAL A 49 -8.50 -5.10 -9.52
CA VAL A 49 -7.25 -4.92 -10.26
C VAL A 49 -7.25 -3.56 -10.97
N LEU A 50 -8.36 -3.18 -11.62
CA LEU A 50 -8.54 -1.83 -12.17
C LEU A 50 -8.45 -0.77 -11.08
N THR A 51 -9.00 -1.04 -9.90
CA THR A 51 -8.95 -0.13 -8.76
C THR A 51 -7.52 0.17 -8.32
N ILE A 52 -6.72 -0.87 -8.15
CA ILE A 52 -5.30 -0.74 -7.80
C ILE A 52 -4.55 0.01 -8.90
N HIS A 53 -4.79 -0.35 -10.17
CA HIS A 53 -4.13 0.29 -11.29
C HIS A 53 -4.41 1.80 -11.35
N TYR A 54 -5.68 2.22 -11.35
CA TYR A 54 -6.01 3.66 -11.42
C TYR A 54 -5.49 4.41 -10.19
N SER A 55 -5.54 3.80 -9.00
CA SER A 55 -5.15 4.47 -7.75
C SER A 55 -3.66 4.79 -7.71
N LEU A 56 -2.83 3.97 -8.38
CA LEU A 56 -1.37 4.12 -8.38
C LEU A 56 -0.84 4.83 -9.63
N SER A 57 -1.45 4.63 -10.79
CA SER A 57 -1.05 5.28 -12.05
C SER A 57 -1.68 6.66 -12.24
N GLY A 58 -2.84 6.91 -11.62
CA GLY A 58 -3.69 8.08 -11.91
C GLY A 58 -4.43 7.99 -13.26
N GLU A 59 -4.20 6.94 -14.05
CA GLU A 59 -4.92 6.73 -15.32
C GLU A 59 -6.38 6.37 -15.02
N PRO A 60 -7.37 7.10 -15.57
CA PRO A 60 -8.76 6.82 -15.27
C PRO A 60 -9.20 5.47 -15.86
N VAL A 61 -10.09 4.77 -15.16
CA VAL A 61 -10.51 3.40 -15.49
C VAL A 61 -10.98 3.25 -16.93
N HIS A 62 -11.74 4.20 -17.46
CA HIS A 62 -12.23 4.15 -18.84
C HIS A 62 -11.08 4.20 -19.87
N ALA A 63 -10.00 4.92 -19.59
CA ALA A 63 -8.84 4.99 -20.47
C ALA A 63 -8.05 3.67 -20.43
N ILE A 64 -7.87 3.08 -19.25
CA ILE A 64 -7.24 1.76 -19.09
C ILE A 64 -8.02 0.71 -19.89
N VAL A 65 -9.36 0.68 -19.74
CA VAL A 65 -10.25 -0.26 -20.44
C VAL A 65 -10.15 -0.08 -21.95
N ALA A 66 -10.16 1.16 -22.45
CA ALA A 66 -10.05 1.45 -23.87
C ALA A 66 -8.69 1.04 -24.45
N ARG A 67 -7.59 1.34 -23.74
CA ARG A 67 -6.23 0.99 -24.17
C ARG A 67 -5.99 -0.52 -24.21
N LEU A 68 -6.69 -1.26 -23.34
CA LEU A 68 -6.64 -2.71 -23.26
C LEU A 68 -7.81 -3.39 -24.00
N GLU A 69 -8.51 -2.69 -24.87
CA GLU A 69 -9.57 -3.29 -25.68
C GLU A 69 -9.01 -4.42 -26.55
N GLY A 70 -9.74 -5.55 -26.61
CA GLY A 70 -9.27 -6.76 -27.29
C GLY A 70 -8.14 -7.52 -26.58
N ARG A 71 -7.65 -7.02 -25.43
CA ARG A 71 -6.67 -7.71 -24.58
C ARG A 71 -7.37 -8.47 -23.45
N GLY A 72 -6.69 -9.46 -22.90
CA GLY A 72 -7.25 -10.29 -21.83
C GLY A 72 -7.00 -9.70 -20.44
N VAL A 73 -7.71 -10.24 -19.45
CA VAL A 73 -7.51 -9.94 -18.02
C VAL A 73 -6.07 -10.23 -17.55
N LYS A 74 -5.37 -11.14 -18.24
CA LYS A 74 -3.95 -11.41 -17.98
C LYS A 74 -3.08 -10.17 -18.22
N GLU A 75 -3.25 -9.48 -19.35
CA GLU A 75 -2.47 -8.27 -19.62
C GLU A 75 -2.80 -7.14 -18.66
N LEU A 76 -4.06 -6.99 -18.25
CA LEU A 76 -4.41 -6.05 -17.18
C LEU A 76 -3.63 -6.36 -15.89
N LYS A 77 -3.54 -7.62 -15.49
CA LYS A 77 -2.77 -8.03 -14.30
C LYS A 77 -1.29 -7.76 -14.48
N ASP A 78 -0.72 -8.08 -15.64
CA ASP A 78 0.70 -7.85 -15.94
C ASP A 78 1.04 -6.35 -15.91
N GLU A 79 0.20 -5.49 -16.48
CA GLU A 79 0.37 -4.02 -16.38
C GLU A 79 0.22 -3.52 -14.94
N CYS A 80 -0.76 -4.03 -14.19
CA CYS A 80 -0.94 -3.68 -12.79
C CYS A 80 0.29 -4.03 -11.93
N VAL A 81 0.96 -5.16 -12.21
CA VAL A 81 2.24 -5.51 -11.57
C VAL A 81 3.30 -4.44 -11.82
N GLN A 82 3.44 -3.96 -13.05
CA GLN A 82 4.42 -2.93 -13.39
C GLN A 82 4.10 -1.60 -12.69
N VAL A 83 2.84 -1.20 -12.67
CA VAL A 83 2.39 0.02 -11.98
C VAL A 83 2.70 -0.07 -10.49
N VAL A 84 2.33 -1.16 -9.83
CA VAL A 84 2.62 -1.37 -8.40
C VAL A 84 4.12 -1.35 -8.13
N GLU A 85 4.92 -2.00 -8.96
CA GLU A 85 6.38 -2.03 -8.80
C GLU A 85 7.03 -0.66 -9.03
N SER A 86 6.50 0.15 -9.95
CA SER A 86 6.99 1.51 -10.20
C SER A 86 6.84 2.42 -8.97
N VAL A 87 5.79 2.21 -8.17
CA VAL A 87 5.52 2.98 -6.95
C VAL A 87 6.22 2.40 -5.73
N LEU A 88 6.16 1.08 -5.54
CA LEU A 88 6.72 0.44 -4.33
C LEU A 88 8.23 0.22 -4.42
N GLY A 89 8.80 0.12 -5.62
CA GLY A 89 10.23 -0.07 -5.83
C GLY A 89 11.11 1.00 -5.17
N PRO A 90 10.85 2.30 -5.41
CA PRO A 90 11.53 3.40 -4.71
C PRO A 90 11.38 3.33 -3.18
N VAL A 91 10.15 3.13 -2.69
CA VAL A 91 9.86 3.05 -1.24
C VAL A 91 10.63 1.91 -0.58
N ARG A 92 10.68 0.74 -1.23
CA ARG A 92 11.41 -0.43 -0.74
C ARG A 92 12.91 -0.18 -0.70
N ARG A 93 13.50 0.52 -1.69
CA ARG A 93 14.92 0.90 -1.68
C ARG A 93 15.27 1.84 -0.53
N GLU A 94 14.45 2.87 -0.30
CA GLU A 94 14.65 3.79 0.83
C GLU A 94 14.54 3.04 2.17
N TRP A 95 13.53 2.17 2.30
CA TRP A 95 13.36 1.34 3.48
C TRP A 95 14.56 0.42 3.72
N GLU A 96 15.08 -0.23 2.68
CA GLU A 96 16.30 -1.06 2.76
C GLU A 96 17.53 -0.26 3.19
N GLY A 97 17.63 1.00 2.76
CA GLY A 97 18.67 1.93 3.21
C GLY A 97 18.56 2.23 4.70
N VAL A 98 17.36 2.61 5.16
CA VAL A 98 17.08 2.93 6.56
C VAL A 98 17.33 1.74 7.48
N VAL A 99 16.90 0.54 7.10
CA VAL A 99 17.06 -0.67 7.94
C VAL A 99 18.53 -1.09 8.07
N LYS A 100 19.39 -0.72 7.10
CA LYS A 100 20.84 -0.99 7.17
C LYS A 100 21.60 0.01 8.04
N ASP A 101 20.99 1.14 8.40
CA ASP A 101 21.54 2.11 9.35
C ASP A 101 20.88 1.92 10.73
N PRO A 102 21.47 1.09 11.61
CA PRO A 102 20.88 0.81 12.92
C PRO A 102 20.80 2.05 13.83
N GLY A 103 21.63 3.09 13.60
CA GLY A 103 21.65 4.29 14.43
C GLY A 103 20.61 5.32 14.00
N TYR A 104 20.24 5.36 12.72
CA TYR A 104 19.33 6.37 12.19
C TYR A 104 17.92 6.30 12.80
N VAL A 105 17.35 5.09 12.90
CA VAL A 105 16.00 4.92 13.46
C VAL A 105 15.95 5.37 14.92
N GLU A 106 16.93 4.97 15.73
CA GLU A 106 17.03 5.36 17.13
C GLU A 106 17.15 6.89 17.28
N GLN A 107 18.01 7.53 16.49
CA GLN A 107 18.16 9.00 16.51
C GLN A 107 16.88 9.74 16.11
N VAL A 108 16.10 9.21 15.16
CA VAL A 108 14.80 9.79 14.79
C VAL A 108 13.79 9.62 15.92
N LEU A 109 13.74 8.44 16.55
CA LEU A 109 12.84 8.16 17.66
C LEU A 109 13.17 9.03 18.88
N GLN A 110 14.44 9.14 19.27
CA GLN A 110 14.88 9.97 20.39
C GLN A 110 14.49 11.44 20.20
N ARG A 111 14.72 12.01 19.00
CA ARG A 111 14.29 13.38 18.69
C ARG A 111 12.76 13.54 18.73
N GLY A 112 12.01 12.53 18.30
CA GLY A 112 10.56 12.51 18.39
C GLY A 112 10.09 12.46 19.85
N GLU A 113 10.72 11.64 20.67
CA GLU A 113 10.46 11.48 22.10
C GLU A 113 10.70 12.78 22.86
N GLU A 114 11.84 13.43 22.67
CA GLU A 114 12.17 14.70 23.34
C GLU A 114 11.10 15.77 23.06
N ARG A 115 10.67 15.90 21.81
CA ARG A 115 9.60 16.83 21.41
C ARG A 115 8.26 16.47 22.02
N ALA A 116 7.87 15.21 21.94
CA ALA A 116 6.60 14.73 22.46
C ALA A 116 6.53 14.84 23.98
N ARG A 117 7.64 14.54 24.68
CA ARG A 117 7.77 14.66 26.14
C ARG A 117 7.60 16.10 26.58
N GLY A 118 8.22 17.07 25.90
CA GLY A 118 8.04 18.49 26.23
C GLY A 118 6.57 18.92 26.23
N TRP A 119 5.82 18.57 25.18
CA TRP A 119 4.39 18.87 25.11
C TRP A 119 3.56 18.11 26.16
N ALA A 120 3.89 16.84 26.39
CA ALA A 120 3.19 16.03 27.38
C ALA A 120 3.41 16.55 28.81
N GLU A 121 4.63 17.00 29.14
CA GLU A 121 4.96 17.57 30.45
C GLU A 121 4.21 18.87 30.72
N GLU A 122 4.13 19.76 29.72
CA GLU A 122 3.36 21.00 29.80
C GLU A 122 1.88 20.73 30.07
N MET A 123 1.24 19.89 29.23
CA MET A 123 -0.17 19.52 29.37
C MET A 123 -0.43 18.80 30.70
N MET A 124 0.41 17.84 31.09
CA MET A 124 0.24 17.13 32.36
C MET A 124 0.49 18.04 33.56
N GLY A 125 1.30 19.09 33.42
CA GLY A 125 1.45 20.14 34.42
C GLY A 125 0.18 20.97 34.61
N GLU A 126 -0.58 21.23 33.55
CA GLU A 126 -1.91 21.86 33.64
C GLU A 126 -2.92 20.92 34.29
N VAL A 127 -2.99 19.68 33.82
CA VAL A 127 -3.91 18.66 34.38
C VAL A 127 -3.67 18.49 35.88
N ARG A 128 -2.41 18.29 36.31
CA ARG A 128 -2.05 18.15 37.74
C ARG A 128 -2.45 19.35 38.58
N ARG A 129 -2.31 20.58 38.06
CA ARG A 129 -2.77 21.81 38.73
C ARG A 129 -4.29 21.82 38.92
N VAL A 130 -5.06 21.43 37.90
CA VAL A 130 -6.53 21.41 37.96
C VAL A 130 -7.05 20.36 38.93
N VAL A 131 -6.43 19.17 38.97
CA VAL A 131 -6.85 18.07 39.85
C VAL A 131 -6.24 18.12 41.26
N GLU A 132 -5.53 19.21 41.59
CA GLU A 132 -4.82 19.40 42.87
C GLU A 132 -3.85 18.25 43.23
N PHE A 133 -3.37 17.54 42.21
CA PHE A 133 -2.47 16.41 42.36
C PHE A 133 -1.03 16.91 42.27
N ARG A 134 -0.27 16.78 43.36
CA ARG A 134 1.15 17.15 43.43
C ARG A 134 2.05 16.07 42.86
#